data_AF-A0A1X1T224-F1
#
_entry.id   AF-A0A1X1T224-F1
#
_cell.length_a   1.000
_cell.length_b   1.000
_cell.length_c   1.000
_cell.angle_alpha   90.00
_cell.angle_beta   90.00
_cell.angle_gamma   90.00
#
_symmetry.space_group_name_H-M   'P 1'
#
loop_
_entity.id
_entity.type
_entity.pdbx_description
1 polymer ?
#
loop_
_entity_poly.entity_id
_entity_poly.type
_entity_poly.pdbx_seq_one_letter_code
_entity_poly.pdbx_strand_id
1 'polypeptide(L)'
;MPIPETMNYDEMLEKRIEPTRFLQAGGYADRMTVEIRRAGGDEWNLDCIWGVLGHQADGEQQLDVPIKLPASTQLVSSSEVFKAEEAAELFYTYFKTGDIPDNYALRPIGGWTAEGEWVNLSRRPAS
;
A
#
# COMPACT_ATOMS: atom_id res chain seq x y z
N MET A 1 5.97 -11.58 5.98
CA MET A 1 6.57 -12.91 6.14
C MET A 1 7.30 -13.18 4.83
N PRO A 2 8.61 -13.49 4.85
CA PRO A 2 9.30 -13.93 3.65
C PRO A 2 8.64 -15.21 3.11
N ILE A 3 8.78 -15.49 1.82
CA ILE A 3 8.31 -16.77 1.25
C ILE A 3 8.97 -17.90 2.07
N PRO A 4 8.20 -18.88 2.60
CA PRO A 4 8.78 -19.99 3.33
C PRO A 4 9.85 -20.69 2.50
N GLU A 5 10.98 -21.07 3.10
CA GLU A 5 12.11 -21.68 2.36
C GLU A 5 11.74 -22.95 1.59
N THR A 6 10.64 -23.61 1.99
CA THR A 6 10.11 -24.83 1.38
C THR A 6 9.12 -24.57 0.25
N MET A 7 8.97 -23.33 -0.22
CA MET A 7 7.90 -22.94 -1.13
C MET A 7 8.39 -21.88 -2.13
N ASN A 8 7.90 -21.96 -3.37
CA ASN A 8 8.09 -20.88 -4.35
C ASN A 8 6.91 -19.88 -4.34
N TYR A 9 7.05 -18.77 -5.05
CA TYR A 9 6.02 -17.72 -5.07
C TYR A 9 4.68 -18.21 -5.62
N ASP A 10 4.68 -19.03 -6.66
CA ASP A 10 3.46 -19.54 -7.29
C ASP A 10 2.69 -20.47 -6.33
N GLU A 11 3.40 -21.35 -5.61
CA GLU A 11 2.82 -22.22 -4.58
C GLU A 11 2.26 -21.43 -3.39
N MET A 12 2.87 -20.29 -3.05
CA MET A 12 2.38 -19.38 -2.01
C MET A 12 1.04 -18.75 -2.44
N LEU A 13 0.97 -18.30 -3.70
CA LEU A 13 -0.25 -17.74 -4.29
C LEU A 13 -1.37 -18.79 -4.37
N GLU A 14 -1.07 -20.02 -4.80
CA GLU A 14 -2.03 -21.12 -4.84
C GLU A 14 -2.62 -21.43 -3.47
N LYS A 15 -1.79 -21.40 -2.43
CA LYS A 15 -2.21 -21.62 -1.04
C LYS A 15 -2.83 -20.39 -0.39
N ARG A 16 -2.99 -19.28 -1.12
CA ARG A 16 -3.50 -18.00 -0.64
C ARG A 16 -2.78 -17.49 0.60
N ILE A 17 -1.49 -17.81 0.70
CA ILE A 17 -0.65 -17.25 1.75
C ILE A 17 -0.31 -15.84 1.27
N GLU A 18 -0.96 -14.84 1.84
CA GLU A 18 -0.68 -13.46 1.46
C GLU A 18 0.61 -12.95 2.14
N PRO A 19 1.46 -12.21 1.42
CA PRO A 19 2.61 -11.58 2.03
C PRO A 19 2.11 -10.57 3.07
N THR A 20 2.53 -10.76 4.33
CA THR A 20 2.13 -9.86 5.42
C THR A 20 2.81 -8.49 5.38
N ARG A 21 3.73 -8.28 4.43
CA ARG A 21 4.40 -7.01 4.13
C ARG A 21 4.73 -6.93 2.65
N PHE A 22 4.46 -5.80 2.02
CA PHE A 22 4.83 -5.53 0.64
C PHE A 22 4.89 -4.04 0.36
N LEU A 23 5.59 -3.67 -0.71
CA LEU A 23 5.43 -2.41 -1.42
C LEU A 23 5.12 -2.75 -2.89
N GLN A 24 4.07 -2.15 -3.44
CA GLN A 24 3.67 -2.35 -4.83
C GLN A 24 3.41 -1.02 -5.53
N ALA A 25 3.57 -0.99 -6.84
CA ALA A 25 3.20 0.15 -7.67
C ALA A 25 2.47 -0.32 -8.92
N GLY A 26 1.53 0.49 -9.39
CA GLY A 26 0.75 0.22 -10.60
C GLY A 26 0.42 1.49 -11.35
N GLY A 27 0.34 1.41 -12.68
CA GLY A 27 0.08 2.56 -13.55
C GLY A 27 1.07 2.64 -14.71
N TYR A 28 1.23 3.85 -15.25
CA TYR A 28 2.21 4.16 -16.30
C TYR A 28 3.38 4.93 -15.71
N ALA A 29 4.50 4.97 -16.43
CA ALA A 29 5.76 5.51 -15.89
C ALA A 29 5.67 6.97 -15.42
N ASP A 30 4.80 7.78 -16.00
CA ASP A 30 4.59 9.18 -15.62
C ASP A 30 3.46 9.37 -14.58
N ARG A 31 2.73 8.31 -14.25
CA ARG A 31 1.56 8.33 -13.38
C ARG A 31 1.27 6.94 -12.80
N MET A 32 1.87 6.68 -11.64
CA MET A 32 1.71 5.46 -10.85
C MET A 32 1.03 5.77 -9.50
N THR A 33 0.36 4.79 -8.94
CA THR A 33 0.04 4.73 -7.50
C THR A 33 1.04 3.80 -6.82
N VAL A 34 1.33 4.04 -5.54
CA VAL A 34 2.16 3.16 -4.70
C VAL A 34 1.36 2.77 -3.47
N GLU A 35 1.37 1.48 -3.14
CA GLU A 35 0.68 0.93 -1.98
C GLU A 35 1.62 0.10 -1.12
N ILE A 36 1.38 0.14 0.19
CA ILE A 36 2.18 -0.56 1.18
C ILE A 36 1.27 -1.39 2.09
N ARG A 37 1.75 -2.60 2.44
CA ARG A 37 1.30 -3.34 3.61
C ARG A 37 2.42 -3.40 4.64
N ARG A 38 2.13 -2.97 5.87
CA ARG A 38 3.09 -3.02 7.00
C ARG A 38 2.37 -3.32 8.31
N ALA A 39 3.14 -3.64 9.35
CA ALA A 39 2.60 -3.77 10.70
C ALA A 39 2.10 -2.41 11.23
N GLY A 40 1.09 -2.42 12.09
CA GLY A 40 0.48 -1.23 12.69
C GLY A 40 -1.02 -1.13 12.41
N GLY A 41 -1.62 -0.01 12.83
CA GLY A 41 -3.07 0.19 12.85
C GLY A 41 -3.70 -0.17 14.19
N ASP A 42 -2.94 -0.08 15.29
CA ASP A 42 -3.39 -0.33 16.66
C ASP A 42 -4.62 0.51 17.03
N GLU A 43 -4.70 1.74 16.52
CA GLU A 43 -5.86 2.65 16.69
C GLU A 43 -7.16 2.10 16.08
N TRP A 44 -7.06 1.11 15.19
CA TRP A 44 -8.17 0.39 14.58
C TRP A 44 -8.27 -1.08 15.00
N ASN A 45 -7.48 -1.53 15.99
CA ASN A 45 -7.31 -2.93 16.39
C ASN A 45 -6.84 -3.84 15.24
N LEU A 46 -5.82 -3.39 14.49
CA LEU A 46 -5.23 -4.12 13.36
C LEU A 46 -3.77 -4.48 13.65
N ASP A 47 -3.37 -5.69 13.27
CA ASP A 47 -1.97 -6.14 13.32
C ASP A 47 -1.18 -5.63 12.10
N CYS A 48 -1.88 -5.43 10.98
CA CYS A 48 -1.28 -4.87 9.78
C CYS A 48 -2.27 -3.99 9.01
N ILE A 49 -1.72 -2.94 8.41
CA ILE A 49 -2.43 -1.96 7.61
C ILE A 49 -2.02 -2.10 6.14
N TRP A 50 -2.97 -1.87 5.23
CA TRP A 50 -2.75 -1.66 3.82
C TRP A 50 -3.29 -0.27 3.44
N GLY A 51 -2.45 0.53 2.80
CA GLY A 51 -2.82 1.85 2.34
C GLY A 51 -2.10 2.31 1.08
N VAL A 52 -2.55 3.46 0.59
CA VAL A 52 -1.96 4.18 -0.54
C VAL A 52 -0.98 5.20 0.01
N LEU A 53 0.24 5.22 -0.52
CA LEU A 53 1.22 6.26 -0.20
C LEU A 53 0.91 7.53 -0.99
N GLY A 54 1.26 8.67 -0.41
CA GLY A 54 1.24 9.95 -1.11
C GLY A 54 2.23 10.94 -0.50
N HIS A 55 2.46 12.04 -1.18
CA HIS A 55 3.16 13.19 -0.62
C HIS A 55 2.36 13.78 0.54
N GLN A 56 3.05 14.40 1.50
CA GLN A 56 2.40 15.21 2.52
C GLN A 56 1.59 16.33 1.85
N ALA A 57 0.32 16.43 2.21
CA ALA A 57 -0.61 17.42 1.68
C ALA A 57 -1.53 17.89 2.81
N ASP A 58 -1.88 19.17 2.79
CA ASP A 58 -2.78 19.74 3.79
C ASP A 58 -4.25 19.42 3.46
N GLY A 59 -5.01 19.05 4.50
CA GLY A 59 -6.45 18.83 4.40
C GLY A 59 -6.87 17.59 3.61
N GLU A 60 -8.18 17.41 3.48
CA GLU A 60 -8.75 16.32 2.71
C GLU A 60 -8.48 16.51 1.21
N GLN A 61 -7.94 15.47 0.58
CA GLN A 61 -7.65 15.45 -0.85
C GLN A 61 -8.76 14.71 -1.60
N GLN A 62 -9.16 15.24 -2.75
CA GLN A 62 -10.15 14.59 -3.62
C GLN A 62 -9.53 13.37 -4.31
N LEU A 63 -10.26 12.25 -4.34
CA LEU A 63 -9.87 11.04 -5.05
C LEU A 63 -10.45 11.06 -6.46
N ASP A 64 -9.85 11.81 -7.38
CA ASP A 64 -10.34 12.02 -8.74
C ASP A 64 -9.29 11.79 -9.84
N VAL A 65 -8.06 11.46 -9.48
CA VAL A 65 -7.01 11.16 -10.46
C VAL A 65 -7.05 9.68 -10.84
N PRO A 66 -7.31 9.34 -12.12
CA PRO A 66 -7.41 7.95 -12.54
C PRO A 66 -6.04 7.32 -12.80
N ILE A 67 -5.75 6.22 -12.12
CA ILE A 67 -4.64 5.32 -12.38
C ILE A 67 -5.18 4.09 -13.09
N LYS A 68 -4.73 3.86 -14.33
CA LYS A 68 -5.12 2.68 -15.10
C LYS A 68 -4.26 1.48 -14.68
N LEU A 69 -4.93 0.45 -14.19
CA LEU A 69 -4.34 -0.84 -13.84
C LEU A 69 -4.79 -1.89 -14.87
N PRO A 70 -4.13 -3.06 -14.94
CA PRO A 70 -4.49 -4.09 -15.91
C PRO A 70 -5.96 -4.55 -15.84
N ALA A 71 -6.53 -4.61 -14.63
CA ALA A 71 -7.89 -5.12 -14.40
C ALA A 71 -8.92 -4.05 -14.01
N SER A 72 -8.49 -2.82 -13.72
CA SER A 72 -9.36 -1.79 -13.14
C SER A 72 -8.80 -0.38 -13.33
N THR A 73 -9.57 0.63 -12.93
CA THR A 73 -9.08 1.99 -12.72
C THR A 73 -9.24 2.33 -11.25
N GLN A 74 -8.17 2.80 -10.62
CA GLN A 74 -8.16 3.27 -9.24
C GLN A 74 -8.18 4.80 -9.25
N LEU A 75 -9.03 5.40 -8.42
CA LEU A 75 -9.03 6.84 -8.19
C LEU A 75 -8.18 7.14 -6.95
N VAL A 76 -7.24 8.06 -7.11
CA VAL A 76 -6.31 8.51 -6.07
C VAL A 76 -6.31 10.03 -6.02
N SER A 77 -5.74 10.63 -4.97
CA SER A 77 -5.50 12.07 -4.96
C SER A 77 -4.30 12.44 -5.83
N SER A 78 -4.18 13.72 -6.18
CA SER A 78 -2.99 14.25 -6.86
C SER A 78 -1.70 14.05 -6.06
N SER A 79 -1.77 14.06 -4.72
CA SER A 79 -0.65 13.75 -3.83
C SER A 79 -0.27 12.26 -3.81
N GLU A 80 -1.12 11.37 -4.31
CA GLU A 80 -0.87 9.92 -4.35
C GLU A 80 -0.34 9.46 -5.72
N VAL A 81 0.10 10.41 -6.56
CA VAL A 81 0.63 10.15 -7.91
C VAL A 81 2.15 10.22 -7.91
N PHE A 82 2.77 9.14 -8.37
CA PHE A 82 4.22 8.99 -8.47
C PHE A 82 4.66 8.87 -9.92
N LYS A 83 5.86 9.38 -10.20
CA LYS A 83 6.62 8.97 -11.39
C LYS A 83 7.39 7.69 -11.09
N ALA A 84 7.75 6.95 -12.13
CA ALA A 84 8.49 5.70 -12.01
C ALA A 84 9.85 5.89 -11.32
N GLU A 85 10.54 7.01 -11.56
CA GLU A 85 11.82 7.32 -10.92
C GLU A 85 11.68 7.44 -9.40
N GLU A 86 10.69 8.19 -8.95
CA GLU A 86 10.40 8.36 -7.52
C GLU A 86 9.92 7.06 -6.88
N ALA A 87 9.05 6.31 -7.56
CA ALA A 87 8.65 4.99 -7.11
C ALA A 87 9.87 4.06 -6.97
N ALA A 88 10.81 4.07 -7.92
CA ALA A 88 12.02 3.26 -7.82
C ALA A 88 12.89 3.62 -6.60
N GLU A 89 13.02 4.91 -6.27
CA GLU A 89 13.72 5.37 -5.07
C GLU A 89 13.03 4.92 -3.78
N LEU A 90 11.69 4.95 -3.74
CA LEU A 90 10.89 4.40 -2.65
C LEU A 90 11.11 2.90 -2.47
N PHE A 91 11.09 2.13 -3.57
CA PHE A 91 11.37 0.70 -3.53
C PHE A 91 12.78 0.40 -3.03
N TYR A 92 13.78 1.15 -3.49
CA TYR A 92 15.14 1.00 -3.02
C TYR A 92 15.27 1.31 -1.53
N THR A 93 14.63 2.38 -1.05
CA THR A 93 14.62 2.74 0.38
C THR A 93 13.95 1.66 1.20
N TYR A 94 12.74 1.23 0.82
CA TYR A 94 12.00 0.18 1.51
C TYR A 94 12.77 -1.14 1.55
N PHE A 95 13.45 -1.52 0.46
CA PHE A 95 14.30 -2.70 0.44
C PHE A 95 15.47 -2.60 1.42
N LYS A 96 16.05 -1.40 1.58
CA LYS A 96 17.20 -1.16 2.46
C LYS A 96 16.83 -1.05 3.94
N THR A 97 15.68 -0.47 4.26
CA THR A 97 15.31 -0.09 5.63
C THR A 97 14.12 -0.87 6.17
N GLY A 98 13.27 -1.42 5.30
CA GLY A 98 11.99 -1.99 5.66
C GLY A 98 10.89 -0.95 5.92
N ASP A 99 11.14 0.33 5.66
CA ASP A 99 10.20 1.43 5.92
C ASP A 99 10.22 2.50 4.82
N ILE A 100 9.27 3.43 4.88
CA ILE A 100 9.11 4.55 3.95
C ILE A 100 9.58 5.84 4.63
N PRO A 101 10.19 6.79 3.90
CA PRO A 101 10.58 8.08 4.48
C PRO A 101 9.40 8.85 5.10
N ASP A 102 9.66 9.58 6.20
CA ASP A 102 8.65 10.32 6.97
C ASP A 102 7.96 11.46 6.17
N ASN A 103 8.55 11.89 5.05
CA ASN A 103 7.98 12.92 4.17
C ASN A 103 6.88 12.39 3.24
N TYR A 104 6.45 11.14 3.42
CA TYR A 104 5.26 10.57 2.77
C TYR A 104 4.14 10.33 3.78
N ALA A 105 2.91 10.51 3.31
CA ALA A 105 1.70 10.20 4.03
C ALA A 105 1.15 8.83 3.59
N LEU A 106 0.37 8.20 4.47
CA LEU A 106 -0.31 6.94 4.20
C LEU A 106 -1.81 7.15 4.37
N ARG A 107 -2.59 6.91 3.31
CA ARG A 107 -4.04 6.81 3.42
C ARG A 107 -4.45 5.34 3.61
N PRO A 108 -5.03 4.97 4.78
CA PRO A 108 -5.48 3.60 5.01
C PRO A 108 -6.61 3.20 4.04
N ILE A 109 -6.49 2.01 3.44
CA ILE A 109 -7.59 1.35 2.73
C ILE A 109 -8.28 0.37 3.69
N GLY A 110 -7.51 -0.31 4.51
CA GLY A 110 -7.96 -1.32 5.46
C GLY A 110 -6.79 -2.04 6.10
N GLY A 111 -7.06 -3.17 6.73
CA GLY A 111 -6.04 -4.03 7.30
C GLY A 111 -6.61 -5.32 7.87
N TRP A 112 -5.77 -6.09 8.55
CA TRP A 112 -6.16 -7.37 9.14
C TRP A 112 -5.99 -7.34 10.66
N THR A 113 -6.95 -7.92 11.38
CA THR A 113 -6.84 -8.19 12.82
C THR A 113 -5.84 -9.31 13.10
N ALA A 114 -5.55 -9.57 14.39
CA ALA A 114 -4.74 -10.70 14.82
C ALA A 114 -5.33 -12.06 14.42
N GLU A 115 -6.65 -12.15 14.33
CA GLU A 115 -7.39 -13.33 13.85
C GLU A 115 -7.37 -13.46 12.32
N GLY A 116 -6.80 -12.49 11.61
CA GLY A 116 -6.73 -12.47 10.15
C GLY A 116 -8.02 -11.95 9.49
N GLU A 117 -8.89 -11.27 10.23
CA GLU A 117 -10.11 -10.69 9.67
C GLU A 117 -9.83 -9.36 8.98
N TRP A 118 -10.34 -9.19 7.75
CA TRP A 118 -10.20 -7.94 7.01
C TRP A 118 -11.15 -6.85 7.53
N VAL A 119 -10.59 -5.68 7.84
CA VAL A 119 -11.33 -4.46 8.19
C VAL A 119 -11.14 -3.42 7.11
N ASN A 120 -12.24 -2.97 6.51
CA ASN A 120 -12.24 -1.90 5.53
C ASN A 120 -12.24 -0.52 6.22
N LEU A 121 -11.24 0.30 5.92
CA LEU A 121 -11.09 1.66 6.43
C LEU A 121 -11.39 2.74 5.37
N SER A 122 -11.47 2.39 4.09
CA SER A 122 -11.74 3.33 3.00
C SER A 122 -13.13 3.99 3.04
N ARG A 123 -14.00 3.57 3.95
CA ARG A 123 -15.36 4.11 4.15
C ARG A 123 -15.56 4.82 5.48
N ARG A 124 -14.56 4.89 6.36
CA ARG A 124 -14.70 5.58 7.64
C ARG A 124 -14.11 6.98 7.51
N PRO A 125 -14.83 8.04 7.90
CA PRO A 125 -14.20 9.35 8.03
C PRO A 125 -13.09 9.25 9.08
N ALA A 126 -11.99 9.99 8.88
CA ALA A 126 -10.99 10.17 9.91
C ALA A 126 -11.69 10.66 11.18
N SER A 127 -11.48 9.94 12.29
CA SER A 127 -11.99 10.33 13.62
C SER A 127 -11.31 11.59 14.10
#